data_AF-A0AAN6Q0G6-F1
#
_entry.id   AF-A0AAN6Q0G6-F1
#
_cell.length_a   1.000
_cell.length_b   1.000
_cell.length_c   1.000
_cell.angle_alpha   90.00
_cell.angle_beta   90.00
_cell.angle_gamma   90.00
#
_symmetry.space_group_name_H-M   'P 1'
#
loop_
_entity.id
_entity.type
_entity.pdbx_description
1 polymer ?
#
loop_
_entity_poly.entity_id
_entity_poly.type
_entity_poly.pdbx_seq_one_letter_code
_entity_poly.pdbx_strand_id
1 'polypeptide(L)'
;MGFFQLGLRRAAVHLSRVPVACGPCLRQQISAPRTRVLKLARAARSYASTTTIESKSPIESLNSNVTKTAQPTAQTPGPQTSGKSSSYPETNAKVVGYWLVGSAASVFGIVVWGGLTRLTESGLSITEWRPVTGSLPPMSAEDWQSEFDKYRASPEFKLLNPHMDLAEFKKIYFMEWTHRLWGRFIGLSFVLPTIYFIARRRVTRRMAVNLVGISSLIGFQGFIGWWMVKSGLKDDLFALGSHPRVSQYRLTAHLATAFVCYAWMLLSGLGVLRTHRLLRDPEAAAKAFASLKSPTLTALRRSVAGLTVLIFTTVLSGALVAGLDAGLIYNEFPKMGAGYAPPKSELFDRFYCRKADGSDLVWRNMLENPSLVQLDHRILATTTFTAVVALFAYSRTGRLRGPAMPRDVRKGVNGLLHLVLVQVTLGITTLMYMVPVPLAAAHQAGALALLTGALVLGHRLRVPKVTQALVQRALQNPSRFYGQATSQKLLKKVAEKTSA
;
A
#
# COMPACT_ATOMS: atom_id res chain seq x y z
N MET A 1 68.98 0.01 -27.96
CA MET A 1 67.58 0.21 -28.41
C MET A 1 66.72 -0.03 -27.17
N GLY A 2 66.01 0.89 -26.53
CA GLY A 2 65.33 2.10 -26.96
C GLY A 2 64.09 2.22 -26.06
N PHE A 3 64.20 3.04 -25.00
CA PHE A 3 63.20 3.88 -24.28
C PHE A 3 61.70 3.49 -24.26
N PHE A 4 60.85 3.73 -23.24
CA PHE A 4 60.88 4.11 -21.81
C PHE A 4 59.41 4.06 -21.30
N GLN A 5 59.21 4.04 -19.99
CA GLN A 5 57.93 3.94 -19.27
C GLN A 5 57.03 5.21 -19.19
N LEU A 6 55.79 4.98 -18.72
CA LEU A 6 54.97 5.76 -17.74
C LEU A 6 54.13 6.98 -18.16
N GLY A 7 52.89 7.05 -17.63
CA GLY A 7 52.25 8.33 -17.30
C GLY A 7 50.71 8.38 -17.23
N LEU A 8 50.15 8.48 -16.01
CA LEU A 8 48.79 8.96 -15.70
C LEU A 8 48.53 10.37 -16.27
N ARG A 9 47.27 10.72 -16.61
CA ARG A 9 46.50 11.83 -15.97
C ARG A 9 45.12 12.11 -16.57
N ARG A 10 44.27 12.65 -15.68
CA ARG A 10 42.92 13.21 -15.85
C ARG A 10 42.82 14.25 -16.98
N ALA A 11 41.70 14.24 -17.69
CA ALA A 11 41.20 15.39 -18.43
C ALA A 11 40.08 16.06 -17.63
N ALA A 12 40.36 17.27 -17.13
CA ALA A 12 39.37 18.22 -16.66
C ALA A 12 39.22 19.29 -17.74
N VAL A 13 37.99 19.61 -18.14
CA VAL A 13 37.71 20.79 -18.97
C VAL A 13 37.11 21.86 -18.08
N HIS A 14 37.89 22.93 -17.91
CA HIS A 14 37.51 24.22 -17.35
C HIS A 14 36.84 25.04 -18.46
N LEU A 15 35.70 25.69 -18.18
CA LEU A 15 35.25 26.87 -18.92
C LEU A 15 34.75 27.95 -17.94
N SER A 16 35.68 28.88 -17.70
CA SER A 16 35.59 30.34 -17.70
C SER A 16 34.40 31.09 -17.06
N ARG A 17 34.74 31.91 -16.06
CA ARG A 17 33.99 33.09 -15.59
C ARG A 17 34.62 34.34 -16.20
N VAL A 18 33.83 35.26 -16.77
CA VAL A 18 34.09 36.72 -16.77
C VAL A 18 32.72 37.45 -16.72
N PRO A 19 32.60 38.58 -15.99
CA PRO A 19 31.33 39.24 -15.66
C PRO A 19 31.06 40.48 -16.53
N VAL A 20 29.81 40.96 -16.56
CA VAL A 20 29.49 42.36 -16.94
C VAL A 20 28.43 42.90 -15.99
N ALA A 21 28.71 44.08 -15.45
CA ALA A 21 27.89 44.85 -14.53
C ALA A 21 27.34 46.13 -15.19
N CYS A 22 26.33 46.72 -14.51
CA CYS A 22 25.74 48.06 -14.61
C CYS A 22 24.57 48.33 -15.59
N GLY A 23 23.44 48.81 -15.01
CA GLY A 23 22.22 49.34 -15.68
C GLY A 23 22.29 50.86 -15.94
N PRO A 24 21.20 51.68 -15.92
CA PRO A 24 19.74 51.46 -15.71
C PRO A 24 18.83 52.15 -16.79
N CYS A 25 17.50 52.21 -16.53
CA CYS A 25 16.40 52.88 -17.29
C CYS A 25 15.82 52.05 -18.47
N LEU A 26 14.52 51.86 -18.69
CA LEU A 26 13.34 52.68 -18.45
C LEU A 26 12.08 51.85 -18.14
N ARG A 27 11.21 52.54 -17.40
CA ARG A 27 9.85 52.24 -16.94
C ARG A 27 8.86 52.07 -18.10
N GLN A 28 8.08 50.98 -18.10
CA GLN A 28 6.71 51.00 -18.62
C GLN A 28 5.85 49.92 -17.94
N GLN A 29 4.86 50.36 -17.18
CA GLN A 29 3.84 49.54 -16.55
C GLN A 29 2.82 49.11 -17.62
N ILE A 30 2.56 47.81 -17.71
CA ILE A 30 1.30 47.30 -18.27
C ILE A 30 0.62 46.49 -17.19
N SER A 31 -0.54 47.01 -16.75
CA SER A 31 -1.39 46.46 -15.71
C SER A 31 -2.22 45.30 -16.25
N ALA A 32 -2.07 44.10 -15.69
CA ALA A 32 -2.99 42.97 -15.92
C ALA A 32 -4.14 42.98 -14.89
N PRO A 33 -5.38 42.61 -15.27
CA PRO A 33 -6.55 42.76 -14.41
C PRO A 33 -6.59 41.73 -13.28
N ARG A 34 -6.81 42.21 -12.05
CA ARG A 34 -7.03 41.40 -10.84
C ARG A 34 -8.44 40.80 -10.86
N THR A 35 -8.53 39.47 -10.99
CA THR A 35 -9.78 38.72 -10.87
C THR A 35 -10.29 38.69 -9.41
N ARG A 36 -11.63 38.72 -9.27
CA ARG A 36 -12.41 38.91 -8.02
C ARG A 36 -12.27 37.81 -6.94
N VAL A 37 -11.41 36.80 -7.13
CA VAL A 37 -11.32 35.65 -6.21
C VAL A 37 -10.47 35.95 -4.96
N LEU A 38 -9.59 36.95 -5.01
CA LEU A 38 -8.72 37.33 -3.89
C LEU A 38 -9.34 38.31 -2.87
N LYS A 39 -10.59 38.77 -3.07
CA LYS A 39 -11.31 39.62 -2.08
C LYS A 39 -12.11 38.80 -1.05
N LEU A 40 -12.52 37.57 -1.36
CA LEU A 40 -13.22 36.69 -0.40
C LEU A 40 -12.28 36.04 0.63
N ALA A 41 -11.00 35.84 0.29
CA ALA A 41 -10.02 35.27 1.23
C ALA A 41 -9.46 36.28 2.27
N ARG A 42 -9.76 37.57 2.12
CA ARG A 42 -9.38 38.64 3.07
C ARG A 42 -10.53 39.14 3.94
N ALA A 43 -11.79 38.94 3.56
CA ALA A 43 -12.94 39.28 4.40
C ALA A 43 -13.21 38.24 5.51
N ALA A 44 -12.79 36.98 5.33
CA ALA A 44 -12.93 35.92 6.34
C ALA A 44 -11.82 35.93 7.41
N ARG A 45 -10.91 36.92 7.39
CA ARG A 45 -9.79 37.04 8.34
C ARG A 45 -9.90 38.26 9.27
N SER A 46 -11.04 38.95 9.26
CA SER A 46 -11.28 40.21 9.99
C SER A 46 -12.50 40.20 10.89
N TYR A 47 -13.15 39.05 11.11
CA TYR A 47 -14.25 38.90 12.07
C TYR A 47 -13.94 37.79 13.06
N ALA A 48 -13.05 38.08 14.02
CA ALA A 48 -12.94 37.37 15.29
C ALA A 48 -11.97 38.11 16.23
N SER A 49 -12.30 39.36 16.58
CA SER A 49 -11.67 40.08 17.69
C SER A 49 -12.65 41.11 18.27
N THR A 50 -13.65 40.68 19.04
CA THR A 50 -14.13 41.42 20.24
C THR A 50 -15.05 40.53 21.08
N THR A 51 -14.48 39.83 22.05
CA THR A 51 -15.15 39.53 23.33
C THR A 51 -14.06 39.21 24.34
N THR A 52 -13.88 40.14 25.27
CA THR A 52 -13.00 40.10 26.43
C THR A 52 -13.48 39.06 27.44
N ILE A 53 -12.69 38.02 27.67
CA ILE A 53 -12.72 37.21 28.90
C ILE A 53 -11.25 36.94 29.26
N GLU A 54 -10.84 37.38 30.45
CA GLU A 54 -9.51 37.15 31.01
C GLU A 54 -9.21 35.65 31.12
N SER A 55 -8.13 35.18 30.48
CA SER A 55 -7.51 33.91 30.86
C SER A 55 -5.99 34.03 30.73
N LYS A 56 -5.32 33.95 31.88
CA LYS A 56 -3.85 33.99 32.03
C LYS A 56 -3.19 32.84 31.26
N SER A 57 -2.03 33.12 30.67
CA SER A 57 -1.29 32.20 29.79
C SER A 57 -0.54 31.10 30.57
N PRO A 58 -0.35 29.90 29.99
CA PRO A 58 0.19 28.72 30.68
C PRO A 58 1.73 28.61 30.60
N ILE A 59 2.46 29.72 30.76
CA ILE A 59 3.93 29.73 30.77
C ILE A 59 4.52 30.36 32.06
N GLU A 60 3.69 30.85 32.97
CA GLU A 60 4.15 31.42 34.25
C GLU A 60 4.09 30.44 35.43
N SER A 61 3.50 29.25 35.27
CA SER A 61 3.32 28.29 36.38
C SER A 61 4.45 27.27 36.53
N LEU A 62 5.61 27.47 35.88
CA LEU A 62 6.72 26.49 35.88
C LEU A 62 7.97 26.95 36.65
N ASN A 63 7.96 28.13 37.30
CA ASN A 63 9.13 28.63 38.01
C ASN A 63 8.93 28.97 39.51
N SER A 64 7.80 28.60 40.11
CA SER A 64 7.60 28.76 41.55
C SER A 64 7.45 27.40 42.22
N ASN A 65 8.56 26.66 42.41
CA ASN A 65 8.67 25.62 43.44
C ASN A 65 10.12 25.19 43.74
N VAL A 66 11.11 26.04 43.45
CA VAL A 66 12.49 25.83 43.90
C VAL A 66 12.85 26.93 44.90
N THR A 67 12.25 26.84 46.09
CA THR A 67 12.83 27.23 47.39
C THR A 67 11.73 27.18 48.44
N LYS A 68 11.70 26.12 49.26
CA LYS A 68 11.45 26.22 50.70
C LYS A 68 11.72 24.89 51.41
N THR A 69 12.77 24.96 52.21
CA THR A 69 12.98 24.31 53.52
C THR A 69 13.06 22.79 53.62
N ALA A 70 14.29 22.37 53.94
CA ALA A 70 14.61 21.13 54.63
C ALA A 70 13.93 21.05 56.01
N GLN A 71 13.26 19.93 56.28
CA GLN A 71 13.12 19.35 57.62
C GLN A 71 12.69 17.87 57.47
N PRO A 72 13.21 16.94 58.30
CA PRO A 72 12.92 15.53 58.16
C PRO A 72 11.63 15.19 58.91
N THR A 73 10.63 14.66 58.21
CA THR A 73 9.47 14.04 58.86
C THR A 73 9.15 12.74 58.15
N ALA A 74 8.99 11.68 58.96
CA ALA A 74 8.81 10.30 58.54
C ALA A 74 7.65 10.15 57.54
N GLN A 75 7.94 9.49 56.42
CA GLN A 75 6.93 9.16 55.40
C GLN A 75 6.19 7.89 55.79
N THR A 76 4.94 8.05 56.22
CA THR A 76 3.92 6.99 56.11
C THR A 76 3.54 6.84 54.63
N PRO A 77 3.38 5.61 54.08
CA PRO A 77 3.02 5.45 52.68
C PRO A 77 1.58 5.90 52.43
N GLY A 78 1.41 6.98 51.65
CA GLY A 78 0.10 7.42 51.16
C GLY A 78 -0.53 6.39 50.20
N PRO A 79 -1.87 6.32 50.13
CA PRO A 79 -2.58 5.25 49.44
C PRO A 79 -2.33 5.29 47.92
N GLN A 80 -1.91 4.15 47.38
CA GLN A 80 -1.77 3.94 45.94
C GLN A 80 -3.13 4.17 45.27
N THR A 81 -3.21 5.18 44.41
CA THR A 81 -4.38 5.37 43.54
C THR A 81 -4.43 4.20 42.54
N SER A 82 -5.30 3.24 42.84
CA SER A 82 -5.59 2.09 41.99
C SER A 82 -6.28 2.55 40.69
N GLY A 83 -5.49 2.91 39.68
CA GLY A 83 -6.00 3.19 38.35
C GLY A 83 -6.77 1.97 37.81
N LYS A 84 -8.02 2.18 37.39
CA LYS A 84 -8.92 1.14 36.84
C LYS A 84 -8.16 0.20 35.89
N SER A 85 -8.03 -1.06 36.26
CA SER A 85 -7.37 -2.07 35.43
C SER A 85 -8.22 -2.30 34.17
N SER A 86 -7.66 -1.98 33.01
CA SER A 86 -8.28 -2.34 31.73
C SER A 86 -8.33 -3.86 31.62
N SER A 87 -9.50 -4.44 31.32
CA SER A 87 -9.69 -5.88 31.12
C SER A 87 -8.98 -6.47 29.89
N TYR A 88 -8.42 -5.61 29.02
CA TYR A 88 -7.59 -6.01 27.89
C TYR A 88 -6.10 -6.05 28.24
N PRO A 89 -5.32 -6.98 27.66
CA PRO A 89 -3.87 -7.04 27.87
C PRO A 89 -3.16 -5.81 27.28
N GLU A 90 -1.96 -5.53 27.79
CA GLU A 90 -1.10 -4.44 27.28
C GLU A 90 -0.43 -4.75 25.94
N THR A 91 -0.26 -6.05 25.64
CA THR A 91 0.36 -6.54 24.40
C THR A 91 -0.53 -7.57 23.72
N ASN A 92 -0.34 -7.74 22.41
CA ASN A 92 -1.04 -8.79 21.65
C ASN A 92 -0.25 -10.09 21.76
N ALA A 93 -0.92 -11.25 21.80
CA ALA A 93 -0.25 -12.54 21.78
C ALA A 93 0.57 -12.73 20.49
N LYS A 94 1.77 -13.30 20.59
CA LYS A 94 2.69 -13.45 19.45
C LYS A 94 2.08 -14.28 18.31
N VAL A 95 1.27 -15.29 18.63
CA VAL A 95 0.57 -16.14 17.67
C VAL A 95 -0.33 -15.34 16.71
N VAL A 96 -0.94 -14.26 17.19
CA VAL A 96 -1.79 -13.36 16.37
C VAL A 96 -0.94 -12.71 15.28
N GLY A 97 0.33 -12.39 15.58
CA GLY A 97 1.25 -11.82 14.59
C GLY A 97 1.55 -12.78 13.44
N TYR A 98 1.83 -14.05 13.75
CA TYR A 98 2.06 -15.07 12.73
C TYR A 98 0.79 -15.37 11.92
N TRP A 99 -0.35 -15.50 12.60
CA TRP A 99 -1.64 -15.72 11.93
C TRP A 99 -2.02 -14.56 11.00
N LEU A 100 -1.80 -13.30 11.39
CA LEU A 100 -2.04 -12.14 10.51
C LEU A 100 -1.14 -12.15 9.27
N VAL A 101 0.14 -12.51 9.42
CA VAL A 101 1.07 -12.62 8.29
C VAL A 101 0.70 -13.80 7.39
N GLY A 102 0.30 -14.94 7.96
CA GLY A 102 -0.21 -16.09 7.20
C GLY A 102 -1.50 -15.76 6.45
N SER A 103 -2.41 -15.01 7.08
CA SER A 103 -3.64 -14.53 6.43
C SER A 103 -3.33 -13.56 5.29
N ALA A 104 -2.38 -12.64 5.47
CA ALA A 104 -1.91 -11.78 4.40
C ALA A 104 -1.30 -12.59 3.24
N ALA A 105 -0.53 -13.64 3.52
CA ALA A 105 -0.01 -14.53 2.49
C ALA A 105 -1.12 -15.28 1.74
N SER A 106 -2.18 -15.70 2.42
CA SER A 106 -3.37 -16.29 1.78
C SER A 106 -4.09 -15.29 0.86
N VAL A 107 -4.22 -14.02 1.29
CA VAL A 107 -4.75 -12.93 0.45
C VAL A 107 -3.83 -12.62 -0.74
N PHE A 108 -2.51 -12.68 -0.56
CA PHE A 108 -1.58 -12.59 -1.69
C PHE A 108 -1.88 -13.68 -2.73
N GLY A 109 -2.04 -14.93 -2.27
CA GLY A 109 -2.38 -16.05 -3.13
C GLY A 109 -3.69 -15.84 -3.89
N ILE A 110 -4.76 -15.42 -3.20
CA ILE A 110 -6.06 -15.20 -3.86
C ILE A 110 -6.03 -14.06 -4.86
N VAL A 111 -5.23 -13.01 -4.62
CA VAL A 111 -5.05 -11.92 -5.58
C VAL A 111 -4.44 -12.47 -6.86
N VAL A 112 -3.38 -13.27 -6.79
CA VAL A 112 -2.76 -13.89 -7.97
C VAL A 112 -3.74 -14.83 -8.68
N TRP A 113 -4.44 -15.67 -7.92
CA TRP A 113 -5.45 -16.59 -8.47
C TRP A 113 -6.61 -15.87 -9.14
N GLY A 114 -7.08 -14.76 -8.56
CA GLY A 114 -8.11 -13.91 -9.16
C GLY A 114 -7.63 -13.25 -10.45
N GLY A 115 -6.35 -12.84 -10.51
CA GLY A 115 -5.71 -12.40 -11.74
C GLY A 115 -5.74 -13.48 -12.83
N LEU A 116 -5.37 -14.72 -12.49
CA LEU A 116 -5.46 -15.85 -13.41
C LEU A 116 -6.90 -16.10 -13.88
N THR A 117 -7.87 -16.06 -12.97
CA THR A 117 -9.30 -16.24 -13.29
C THR A 117 -9.79 -15.19 -14.30
N ARG A 118 -9.29 -13.95 -14.22
CA ARG A 118 -9.58 -12.91 -15.21
C ARG A 118 -8.84 -13.13 -16.53
N LEU A 119 -7.55 -13.45 -16.49
CA LEU A 119 -6.69 -13.64 -17.67
C LEU A 119 -7.08 -14.87 -18.50
N THR A 120 -7.73 -15.85 -17.87
CA THR A 120 -8.29 -17.05 -18.52
C THR A 120 -9.78 -16.91 -18.82
N GLU A 121 -10.32 -15.69 -18.72
CA GLU A 121 -11.74 -15.36 -19.00
C GLU A 121 -12.73 -16.28 -18.27
N SER A 122 -12.34 -16.74 -17.08
CA SER A 122 -13.14 -17.66 -16.29
C SER A 122 -14.07 -16.95 -15.31
N GLY A 123 -13.96 -15.62 -15.16
CA GLY A 123 -14.62 -14.85 -14.09
C GLY A 123 -16.13 -14.73 -14.17
N LEU A 124 -16.77 -15.25 -15.22
CA LEU A 124 -18.23 -15.24 -15.45
C LEU A 124 -18.79 -16.63 -15.77
N SER A 125 -17.99 -17.69 -15.61
CA SER A 125 -18.38 -19.08 -15.85
C SER A 125 -19.45 -19.60 -14.87
N ILE A 126 -19.51 -19.05 -13.64
CA ILE A 126 -20.48 -19.38 -12.60
C ILE A 126 -21.47 -18.23 -12.45
N THR A 127 -22.63 -18.37 -13.09
CA THR A 127 -23.66 -17.33 -13.17
C THR A 127 -24.47 -17.17 -11.89
N GLU A 128 -24.53 -18.22 -11.08
CA GLU A 128 -25.31 -18.22 -9.85
C GLU A 128 -24.50 -17.84 -8.60
N TRP A 129 -25.16 -17.14 -7.68
CA TRP A 129 -24.59 -16.83 -6.37
C TRP A 129 -25.10 -17.80 -5.31
N ARG A 130 -24.30 -18.85 -5.05
CA ARG A 130 -24.57 -19.87 -4.03
C ARG A 130 -23.48 -19.84 -2.93
N PRO A 131 -23.60 -19.00 -1.88
CA PRO A 131 -22.55 -18.81 -0.87
C PRO A 131 -22.18 -20.09 -0.11
N VAL A 132 -23.18 -20.90 0.23
CA VAL A 132 -23.00 -22.12 1.05
C VAL A 132 -22.96 -23.36 0.17
N THR A 133 -24.04 -23.62 -0.58
CA THR A 133 -24.19 -24.83 -1.42
C THR A 133 -23.21 -24.90 -2.59
N GLY A 134 -22.72 -23.75 -3.09
CA GLY A 134 -21.69 -23.69 -4.13
C GLY A 134 -20.26 -23.98 -3.64
N SER A 135 -20.09 -24.55 -2.44
CA SER A 135 -18.79 -24.99 -1.92
C SER A 135 -18.37 -26.35 -2.47
N LEU A 136 -19.32 -27.16 -2.94
CA LEU A 136 -19.06 -28.39 -3.68
C LEU A 136 -19.18 -28.09 -5.19
N PRO A 137 -18.33 -28.68 -6.04
CA PRO A 137 -18.50 -28.59 -7.48
C PRO A 137 -19.65 -29.51 -7.94
N PRO A 138 -20.11 -29.40 -9.20
CA PRO A 138 -21.07 -30.35 -9.77
C PRO A 138 -20.52 -31.78 -9.69
N MET A 139 -21.32 -32.71 -9.14
CA MET A 139 -20.86 -34.06 -8.81
C MET A 139 -21.40 -35.12 -9.80
N SER A 140 -22.51 -34.83 -10.49
CA SER A 140 -23.10 -35.70 -11.50
C SER A 140 -22.97 -35.12 -12.92
N ALA A 141 -23.16 -35.97 -13.94
CA ALA A 141 -23.19 -35.52 -15.33
C ALA A 141 -24.36 -34.54 -15.60
N GLU A 142 -25.49 -34.75 -14.94
CA GLU A 142 -26.66 -33.88 -15.02
C GLU A 142 -26.38 -32.49 -14.42
N ASP A 143 -25.73 -32.42 -13.25
CA ASP A 143 -25.34 -31.15 -12.65
C ASP A 143 -24.40 -30.35 -13.56
N TRP A 144 -23.42 -31.04 -14.17
CA TRP A 144 -22.50 -30.43 -15.12
C TRP A 144 -23.21 -29.88 -16.34
N GLN A 145 -24.19 -30.62 -16.87
CA GLN A 145 -24.98 -30.16 -18.00
C GLN A 145 -25.84 -28.95 -17.61
N SER A 146 -26.46 -28.95 -16.43
CA SER A 146 -27.25 -27.82 -15.93
C SER A 146 -26.43 -26.54 -15.80
N GLU A 147 -25.23 -26.60 -15.22
CA GLU A 147 -24.35 -25.42 -15.13
C GLU A 147 -23.85 -24.96 -16.50
N PHE A 148 -23.56 -25.89 -17.41
CA PHE A 148 -23.18 -25.55 -18.78
C PHE A 148 -24.33 -24.90 -19.56
N ASP A 149 -25.57 -25.36 -19.38
CA ASP A 149 -26.76 -24.76 -20.01
C ASP A 149 -26.97 -23.31 -19.57
N LYS A 150 -26.75 -23.02 -18.27
CA LYS A 150 -26.76 -21.65 -17.75
C LYS A 150 -25.66 -20.81 -18.37
N TYR A 151 -24.46 -21.38 -18.54
CA TYR A 151 -23.37 -20.69 -19.21
C TYR A 151 -23.68 -20.41 -20.69
N ARG A 152 -24.26 -21.38 -21.42
CA ARG A 152 -24.71 -21.22 -22.82
C ARG A 152 -25.75 -20.11 -22.99
N ALA A 153 -26.57 -19.88 -21.98
CA ALA A 153 -27.53 -18.78 -21.99
C ALA A 153 -26.87 -17.39 -21.85
N SER A 154 -25.65 -17.33 -21.30
CA SER A 154 -24.95 -16.08 -20.99
C SER A 154 -24.48 -15.31 -22.23
N PRO A 155 -24.30 -13.98 -22.13
CA PRO A 155 -23.67 -13.18 -23.18
C PRO A 155 -22.26 -13.64 -23.54
N GLU A 156 -21.46 -14.08 -22.55
CA GLU A 156 -20.07 -14.49 -22.74
C GLU A 156 -19.96 -15.71 -23.67
N PHE A 157 -20.77 -16.75 -23.45
CA PHE A 157 -20.81 -17.90 -24.36
C PHE A 157 -21.23 -17.49 -25.77
N LYS A 158 -22.31 -16.70 -25.90
CA LYS A 158 -22.87 -16.34 -27.21
C LYS A 158 -21.95 -15.44 -28.05
N LEU A 159 -21.18 -14.56 -27.41
CA LEU A 159 -20.35 -13.57 -28.11
C LEU A 159 -18.87 -13.94 -28.19
N LEU A 160 -18.32 -14.60 -27.15
CA LEU A 160 -16.88 -14.89 -27.07
C LEU A 160 -16.57 -16.39 -27.25
N ASN A 161 -17.43 -17.28 -26.75
CA ASN A 161 -17.16 -18.71 -26.69
C ASN A 161 -18.23 -19.61 -27.35
N PRO A 162 -18.77 -19.30 -28.55
CA PRO A 162 -19.96 -19.98 -29.09
C PRO A 162 -19.74 -21.46 -29.44
N HIS A 163 -18.49 -21.88 -29.56
CA HIS A 163 -18.09 -23.25 -29.93
C HIS A 163 -17.51 -24.05 -28.75
N MET A 164 -17.52 -23.50 -27.53
CA MET A 164 -16.93 -24.15 -26.36
C MET A 164 -17.68 -25.44 -26.02
N ASP A 165 -16.95 -26.52 -25.77
CA ASP A 165 -17.53 -27.79 -25.33
C ASP A 165 -17.59 -27.91 -23.79
N LEU A 166 -18.20 -28.99 -23.30
CA LEU A 166 -18.34 -29.24 -21.86
C LEU A 166 -16.97 -29.45 -21.17
N ALA A 167 -15.98 -30.00 -21.86
CA ALA A 167 -14.66 -30.26 -21.29
C ALA A 167 -13.86 -28.96 -21.11
N GLU A 168 -13.97 -28.03 -22.05
CA GLU A 168 -13.44 -26.68 -21.96
C GLU A 168 -14.16 -25.85 -20.89
N PHE A 169 -15.50 -25.92 -20.84
CA PHE A 169 -16.29 -25.28 -19.79
C PHE A 169 -15.86 -25.70 -18.39
N LYS A 170 -15.61 -27.00 -18.18
CA LYS A 170 -15.11 -27.51 -16.88
C LYS A 170 -13.82 -26.83 -16.44
N LYS A 171 -12.90 -26.50 -17.36
CA LYS A 171 -11.63 -25.83 -17.02
C LYS A 171 -11.87 -24.43 -16.46
N ILE A 172 -12.67 -23.61 -17.15
CA ILE A 172 -12.99 -22.25 -16.70
C ILE A 172 -13.82 -22.27 -15.41
N TYR A 173 -14.77 -23.22 -15.31
CA TYR A 173 -15.58 -23.42 -14.11
C TYR A 173 -14.71 -23.74 -12.90
N PHE A 174 -13.75 -24.67 -13.01
CA PHE A 174 -12.88 -25.03 -11.89
C PHE A 174 -11.96 -23.89 -11.47
N MET A 175 -11.49 -23.07 -12.42
CA MET A 175 -10.68 -21.89 -12.11
C MET A 175 -11.45 -20.90 -11.22
N GLU A 176 -12.68 -20.57 -11.62
CA GLU A 176 -13.54 -19.65 -10.90
C GLU A 176 -14.06 -20.25 -9.58
N TRP A 177 -14.49 -21.51 -9.59
CA TRP A 177 -14.94 -22.22 -8.40
C TRP A 177 -13.85 -22.27 -7.33
N THR A 178 -12.61 -22.59 -7.72
CA THR A 178 -11.46 -22.63 -6.80
C THR A 178 -11.17 -21.24 -6.23
N HIS A 179 -11.26 -20.19 -7.05
CA HIS A 179 -11.11 -18.81 -6.60
C HIS A 179 -12.16 -18.46 -5.52
N ARG A 180 -13.44 -18.75 -5.79
CA ARG A 180 -14.57 -18.49 -4.88
C ARG A 180 -14.44 -19.31 -3.60
N LEU A 181 -14.10 -20.59 -3.70
CA LEU A 181 -13.88 -21.47 -2.56
C LEU A 181 -12.75 -20.95 -1.66
N TRP A 182 -11.63 -20.54 -2.25
CA TRP A 182 -10.52 -19.95 -1.50
C TRP A 182 -10.92 -18.63 -0.81
N GLY A 183 -11.77 -17.82 -1.45
CA GLY A 183 -12.36 -16.62 -0.84
C GLY A 183 -13.19 -16.94 0.41
N ARG A 184 -14.03 -17.99 0.35
CA ARG A 184 -14.80 -18.49 1.51
C ARG A 184 -13.87 -18.98 2.61
N PHE A 185 -12.83 -19.74 2.26
CA PHE A 185 -11.83 -20.23 3.21
C PHE A 185 -11.12 -19.07 3.92
N ILE A 186 -10.70 -18.01 3.21
CA ILE A 186 -10.13 -16.80 3.82
C ILE A 186 -11.12 -16.16 4.79
N GLY A 187 -12.40 -16.04 4.41
CA GLY A 187 -13.45 -15.53 5.29
C GLY A 187 -13.54 -16.29 6.60
N LEU A 188 -13.69 -17.62 6.54
CA LEU A 188 -13.83 -18.47 7.73
C LEU A 188 -12.54 -18.53 8.56
N SER A 189 -11.39 -18.74 7.92
CA SER A 189 -10.07 -18.83 8.56
C SER A 189 -9.61 -17.51 9.18
N PHE A 190 -10.24 -16.38 8.81
CA PHE A 190 -9.98 -15.09 9.46
C PHE A 190 -11.01 -14.75 10.55
N VAL A 191 -12.30 -14.92 10.26
CA VAL A 191 -13.38 -14.49 11.18
C VAL A 191 -13.43 -15.36 12.43
N LEU A 192 -13.30 -16.70 12.30
CA LEU A 192 -13.37 -17.59 13.46
C LEU A 192 -12.23 -17.34 14.47
N PRO A 193 -10.94 -17.26 14.04
CA PRO A 193 -9.88 -16.91 14.97
C PRO A 193 -10.00 -15.48 15.51
N THR A 194 -10.56 -14.53 14.75
CA THR A 194 -10.83 -13.17 15.25
C THR A 194 -11.77 -13.20 16.46
N ILE A 195 -12.90 -13.89 16.35
CA ILE A 195 -13.87 -14.06 17.45
C ILE A 195 -13.17 -14.69 18.65
N TYR A 196 -12.43 -15.77 18.43
CA TYR A 196 -11.68 -16.47 19.48
C TYR A 196 -10.66 -15.56 20.18
N PHE A 197 -9.81 -14.83 19.44
CA PHE A 197 -8.77 -13.99 20.04
C PHE A 197 -9.34 -12.82 20.84
N ILE A 198 -10.46 -12.24 20.39
CA ILE A 198 -11.14 -11.16 21.10
C ILE A 198 -11.81 -11.71 22.36
N ALA A 199 -12.58 -12.80 22.26
CA ALA A 199 -13.27 -13.42 23.38
C ALA A 199 -12.29 -13.88 24.47
N ARG A 200 -11.15 -14.46 24.08
CA ARG A 200 -10.10 -14.91 25.00
C ARG A 200 -9.11 -13.82 25.43
N ARG A 201 -9.40 -12.54 25.10
CA ARG A 201 -8.54 -11.38 25.46
C ARG A 201 -7.07 -11.56 25.07
N ARG A 202 -6.81 -12.22 23.94
CA ARG A 202 -5.43 -12.45 23.42
C ARG A 202 -4.87 -11.25 22.67
N VAL A 203 -5.65 -10.19 22.51
CA VAL A 203 -5.32 -8.97 21.79
C VAL A 203 -5.67 -7.73 22.59
N THR A 204 -4.93 -6.65 22.38
CA THR A 204 -5.24 -5.30 22.90
C THR A 204 -6.57 -4.78 22.33
N ARG A 205 -7.23 -3.85 23.01
CA ARG A 205 -8.48 -3.22 22.52
C ARG A 205 -8.32 -2.62 21.11
N ARG A 206 -7.19 -1.97 20.85
CA ARG A 206 -6.87 -1.40 19.53
C ARG A 206 -6.78 -2.47 18.45
N MET A 207 -6.11 -3.58 18.75
CA MET A 207 -6.00 -4.69 17.80
C MET A 207 -7.35 -5.37 17.59
N ALA A 208 -8.20 -5.50 18.62
CA ALA A 208 -9.56 -6.02 18.46
C ALA A 208 -10.37 -5.20 17.44
N VAL A 209 -10.32 -3.86 17.52
CA VAL A 209 -10.95 -2.97 16.52
C VAL A 209 -10.35 -3.18 15.12
N ASN A 210 -9.03 -3.33 15.01
CA ASN A 210 -8.40 -3.63 13.72
C ASN A 210 -8.88 -4.96 13.14
N LEU A 211 -8.99 -6.03 13.94
CA LEU A 211 -9.45 -7.34 13.48
C LEU A 211 -10.90 -7.30 13.00
N VAL A 212 -11.77 -6.58 13.71
CA VAL A 212 -13.16 -6.36 13.28
C VAL A 212 -13.21 -5.56 11.97
N GLY A 213 -12.39 -4.52 11.84
CA GLY A 213 -12.29 -3.73 10.61
C GLY A 213 -11.82 -4.55 9.41
N ILE A 214 -10.79 -5.39 9.60
CA ILE A 214 -10.31 -6.30 8.55
C ILE A 214 -11.39 -7.34 8.21
N SER A 215 -12.07 -7.92 9.20
CA SER A 215 -13.16 -8.88 8.99
C SER A 215 -14.30 -8.26 8.18
N SER A 216 -14.65 -7.01 8.47
CA SER A 216 -15.66 -6.25 7.73
C SER A 216 -15.22 -6.02 6.27
N LEU A 217 -13.94 -5.71 6.05
CA LEU A 217 -13.39 -5.53 4.71
C LEU A 217 -13.35 -6.84 3.90
N ILE A 218 -13.09 -7.99 4.54
CA ILE A 218 -13.22 -9.31 3.91
C ILE A 218 -14.68 -9.59 3.53
N GLY A 219 -15.65 -9.31 4.40
CA GLY A 219 -17.07 -9.41 4.05
C GLY A 219 -17.44 -8.52 2.87
N PHE A 220 -16.90 -7.30 2.85
CA PHE A 220 -17.06 -6.35 1.75
C PHE A 220 -16.40 -6.82 0.44
N GLN A 221 -15.31 -7.61 0.49
CA GLN A 221 -14.77 -8.27 -0.70
C GLN A 221 -15.80 -9.20 -1.35
N GLY A 222 -16.49 -10.00 -0.54
CA GLY A 222 -17.56 -10.88 -1.03
C GLY A 222 -18.69 -10.10 -1.69
N PHE A 223 -19.08 -8.96 -1.10
CA PHE A 223 -20.07 -8.05 -1.70
C PHE A 223 -19.61 -7.48 -3.05
N ILE A 224 -18.38 -6.98 -3.16
CA ILE A 224 -17.85 -6.47 -4.43
C ILE A 224 -17.76 -7.59 -5.46
N GLY A 225 -17.31 -8.79 -5.07
CA GLY A 225 -17.23 -9.95 -5.96
C GLY A 225 -18.60 -10.34 -6.53
N TRP A 226 -19.64 -10.38 -5.70
CA TRP A 226 -21.02 -10.55 -6.16
C TRP A 226 -21.46 -9.43 -7.12
N TRP A 227 -21.14 -8.17 -6.78
CA TRP A 227 -21.47 -7.01 -7.62
C TRP A 227 -20.80 -7.08 -9.00
N MET A 228 -19.55 -7.55 -9.07
CA MET A 228 -18.84 -7.80 -10.33
C MET A 228 -19.59 -8.80 -11.21
N VAL A 229 -19.91 -9.97 -10.67
CA VAL A 229 -20.56 -11.07 -11.42
C VAL A 229 -21.97 -10.68 -11.86
N LYS A 230 -22.81 -10.22 -10.93
CA LYS A 230 -24.20 -9.80 -11.24
C LYS A 230 -24.25 -8.78 -12.38
N SER A 231 -23.23 -7.92 -12.43
CA SER A 231 -23.18 -6.85 -13.40
C SER A 231 -22.62 -7.25 -14.77
N GLY A 232 -21.89 -8.37 -14.86
CA GLY A 232 -21.37 -8.94 -16.10
C GLY A 232 -22.39 -9.82 -16.83
N LEU A 233 -23.58 -10.01 -16.25
CA LEU A 233 -24.66 -10.87 -16.77
C LEU A 233 -25.91 -10.06 -17.18
N LYS A 234 -25.79 -8.74 -17.37
CA LYS A 234 -26.92 -7.89 -17.74
C LYS A 234 -27.25 -8.00 -19.22
N ASP A 235 -28.55 -7.91 -19.53
CA ASP A 235 -29.06 -8.01 -20.90
C ASP A 235 -28.55 -6.89 -21.83
N ASP A 236 -28.21 -5.73 -21.27
CA ASP A 236 -27.59 -4.61 -22.01
C ASP A 236 -26.26 -5.01 -22.68
N LEU A 237 -25.64 -6.12 -22.25
CA LEU A 237 -24.41 -6.68 -22.83
C LEU A 237 -24.65 -7.57 -24.06
N PHE A 238 -25.90 -7.74 -24.49
CA PHE A 238 -26.25 -8.31 -25.81
C PHE A 238 -26.28 -7.27 -26.92
N ALA A 239 -26.12 -5.98 -26.61
CA ALA A 239 -26.14 -4.92 -27.61
C ALA A 239 -24.95 -5.01 -28.57
N LEU A 240 -25.14 -4.58 -29.81
CA LEU A 240 -24.07 -4.56 -30.81
C LEU A 240 -22.93 -3.64 -30.32
N GLY A 241 -21.73 -4.20 -30.14
CA GLY A 241 -20.55 -3.47 -29.65
C GLY A 241 -20.32 -3.52 -28.12
N SER A 242 -21.17 -4.18 -27.34
CA SER A 242 -20.89 -4.44 -25.92
C SER A 242 -20.05 -5.70 -25.73
N HIS A 243 -18.93 -5.59 -25.01
CA HIS A 243 -18.15 -6.76 -24.60
C HIS A 243 -18.68 -7.27 -23.25
N PRO A 244 -19.16 -8.52 -23.15
CA PRO A 244 -19.72 -9.08 -21.94
C PRO A 244 -18.60 -9.43 -20.95
N ARG A 245 -18.08 -8.40 -20.27
CA ARG A 245 -16.99 -8.53 -19.30
C ARG A 245 -17.28 -7.72 -18.05
N VAL A 246 -16.59 -8.07 -16.97
CA VAL A 246 -16.64 -7.29 -15.74
C VAL A 246 -16.04 -5.91 -16.01
N SER A 247 -16.80 -4.85 -15.70
CA SER A 247 -16.32 -3.48 -15.84
C SER A 247 -14.97 -3.27 -15.13
N GLN A 248 -14.04 -2.62 -15.82
CA GLN A 248 -12.72 -2.23 -15.33
C GLN A 248 -12.80 -1.41 -14.04
N TYR A 249 -13.88 -0.66 -13.83
CA TYR A 249 -14.12 0.06 -12.58
C TYR A 249 -14.34 -0.88 -11.40
N ARG A 250 -15.15 -1.93 -11.59
CA ARG A 250 -15.46 -2.90 -10.54
C ARG A 250 -14.25 -3.79 -10.25
N LEU A 251 -13.55 -4.22 -11.30
CA LEU A 251 -12.29 -4.97 -11.17
C LEU A 251 -11.25 -4.17 -10.39
N THR A 252 -11.04 -2.90 -10.76
CA THR A 252 -10.10 -2.02 -10.06
C THR A 252 -10.52 -1.78 -8.61
N ALA A 253 -11.82 -1.58 -8.34
CA ALA A 253 -12.33 -1.40 -6.97
C ALA A 253 -12.11 -2.66 -6.10
N HIS A 254 -12.36 -3.85 -6.66
CA HIS A 254 -12.14 -5.12 -5.99
C HIS A 254 -10.66 -5.33 -5.67
N LEU A 255 -9.78 -5.15 -6.67
CA LEU A 255 -8.34 -5.26 -6.48
C LEU A 255 -7.81 -4.24 -5.46
N ALA A 256 -8.25 -2.98 -5.53
CA ALA A 256 -7.85 -1.93 -4.60
C ALA A 256 -8.17 -2.29 -3.15
N THR A 257 -9.39 -2.76 -2.91
CA THR A 257 -9.86 -3.12 -1.58
C THR A 257 -9.19 -4.41 -1.07
N ALA A 258 -8.89 -5.38 -1.94
CA ALA A 258 -8.06 -6.54 -1.61
C ALA A 258 -6.64 -6.14 -1.20
N PHE A 259 -6.00 -5.21 -1.92
CA PHE A 259 -4.66 -4.70 -1.59
C PHE A 259 -4.64 -3.93 -0.27
N VAL A 260 -5.68 -3.14 0.02
CA VAL A 260 -5.84 -2.47 1.33
C VAL A 260 -6.00 -3.50 2.44
N CYS A 261 -6.81 -4.53 2.24
CA CYS A 261 -6.99 -5.62 3.19
C CYS A 261 -5.67 -6.35 3.48
N TYR A 262 -4.94 -6.73 2.42
CA TYR A 262 -3.60 -7.31 2.49
C TYR A 262 -2.64 -6.43 3.30
N ALA A 263 -2.53 -5.14 2.95
CA ALA A 263 -1.63 -4.21 3.60
C ALA A 263 -1.96 -4.04 5.10
N TRP A 264 -3.25 -3.99 5.44
CA TRP A 264 -3.70 -3.87 6.82
C TRP A 264 -3.35 -5.11 7.65
N MET A 265 -3.59 -6.32 7.11
CA MET A 265 -3.19 -7.58 7.74
C MET A 265 -1.67 -7.65 7.94
N LEU A 266 -0.91 -7.42 6.87
CA LEU A 266 0.55 -7.50 6.87
C LEU A 266 1.16 -6.54 7.91
N LEU A 267 0.79 -5.26 7.86
CA LEU A 267 1.33 -4.26 8.78
C LEU A 267 0.94 -4.51 10.24
N SER A 268 -0.29 -5.01 10.47
CA SER A 268 -0.73 -5.39 11.82
C SER A 268 0.08 -6.58 12.35
N GLY A 269 0.28 -7.62 11.54
CA GLY A 269 1.05 -8.80 11.90
C GLY A 269 2.53 -8.47 12.17
N LEU A 270 3.17 -7.74 11.26
CA LEU A 270 4.55 -7.26 11.43
C LEU A 270 4.69 -6.37 12.67
N GLY A 271 3.69 -5.53 12.96
CA GLY A 271 3.66 -4.70 14.17
C GLY A 271 3.65 -5.51 15.47
N VAL A 272 2.86 -6.59 15.53
CA VAL A 272 2.84 -7.52 16.67
C VAL A 272 4.19 -8.19 16.83
N LEU A 273 4.71 -8.80 15.76
CA LEU A 273 5.98 -9.54 15.80
C LEU A 273 7.17 -8.63 16.16
N ARG A 274 7.19 -7.41 15.63
CA ARG A 274 8.22 -6.43 15.96
C ARG A 274 8.13 -5.98 17.42
N THR A 275 6.93 -5.75 17.95
CA THR A 275 6.76 -5.37 19.36
C THR A 275 7.34 -6.45 20.28
N HIS A 276 7.05 -7.73 20.02
CA HIS A 276 7.65 -8.85 20.76
C HIS A 276 9.18 -8.89 20.63
N ARG A 277 9.72 -8.69 19.43
CA ARG A 277 11.18 -8.64 19.22
C ARG A 277 11.85 -7.51 20.02
N LEU A 278 11.24 -6.32 20.04
CA LEU A 278 11.77 -5.16 20.75
C LEU A 278 11.64 -5.29 22.28
N LEU A 279 10.59 -5.97 22.76
CA LEU A 279 10.44 -6.27 24.18
C LEU A 279 11.39 -7.36 24.66
N ARG A 280 11.97 -8.21 23.79
CA ARG A 280 12.96 -9.20 24.22
C ARG A 280 14.28 -8.55 24.69
N ASP A 281 14.66 -7.44 24.08
CA ASP A 281 15.86 -6.67 24.42
C ASP A 281 15.53 -5.16 24.38
N PRO A 282 15.04 -4.62 25.51
CA PRO A 282 14.56 -3.24 25.56
C PRO A 282 15.72 -2.23 25.50
N GLU A 283 16.94 -2.59 25.90
CA GLU A 283 18.13 -1.73 25.77
C GLU A 283 18.51 -1.55 24.29
N ALA A 284 18.59 -2.64 23.53
CA ALA A 284 18.85 -2.58 22.10
C ALA A 284 17.72 -1.85 21.35
N ALA A 285 16.47 -2.04 21.78
CA ALA A 285 15.31 -1.34 21.23
C ALA A 285 15.43 0.19 21.44
N ALA A 286 15.82 0.64 22.64
CA ALA A 286 16.00 2.06 22.92
C ALA A 286 17.09 2.70 22.03
N LYS A 287 18.21 2.01 21.83
CA LYS A 287 19.27 2.44 20.88
C LYS A 287 18.75 2.51 19.44
N ALA A 288 17.97 1.52 19.01
CA ALA A 288 17.35 1.53 17.69
C ALA A 288 16.40 2.73 17.52
N PHE A 289 15.62 3.09 18.55
CA PHE A 289 14.73 4.25 18.50
C PHE A 289 15.50 5.57 18.36
N ALA A 290 16.63 5.72 19.07
CA ALA A 290 17.49 6.90 18.94
C ALA A 290 17.97 7.07 17.50
N SER A 291 18.47 6.01 16.87
CA SER A 291 18.90 6.05 15.46
C SER A 291 17.77 6.41 14.49
N LEU A 292 16.55 5.95 14.80
CA LEU A 292 15.36 6.23 14.00
C LEU A 292 14.73 7.59 14.27
N LYS A 293 15.15 8.35 15.29
CA LYS A 293 14.67 9.72 15.55
C LYS A 293 15.44 10.78 14.77
N SER A 294 16.55 10.42 14.13
CA SER A 294 17.36 11.38 13.37
C SER A 294 16.52 12.18 12.36
N PRO A 295 16.67 13.52 12.31
CA PRO A 295 15.99 14.37 11.33
C PRO A 295 16.43 14.06 9.89
N THR A 296 17.64 13.51 9.69
CA THR A 296 18.14 13.11 8.36
C THR A 296 17.27 12.06 7.69
N LEU A 297 16.58 11.21 8.47
CA LEU A 297 15.68 10.17 7.97
C LEU A 297 14.27 10.70 7.67
N THR A 298 13.95 11.97 7.97
CA THR A 298 12.61 12.53 7.75
C THR A 298 12.26 12.64 6.27
N ALA A 299 13.19 13.11 5.44
CA ALA A 299 13.02 13.11 3.99
C ALA A 299 12.80 11.69 3.47
N LEU A 300 13.63 10.73 3.89
CA LEU A 300 13.48 9.32 3.52
C LEU A 300 12.10 8.75 3.91
N ARG A 301 11.62 9.03 5.12
CA ARG A 301 10.28 8.60 5.60
C ARG A 301 9.13 9.18 4.76
N ARG A 302 9.28 10.41 4.28
CA ARG A 302 8.29 11.08 3.41
C ARG A 302 8.35 10.51 2.00
N SER A 303 9.56 10.34 1.45
CA SER A 303 9.77 9.74 0.14
C SER A 303 9.23 8.31 0.08
N VAL A 304 9.48 7.47 1.09
CA VAL A 304 8.92 6.10 1.13
C VAL A 304 7.39 6.12 1.22
N ALA A 305 6.81 7.06 1.96
CA ALA A 305 5.35 7.18 2.04
C ALA A 305 4.74 7.62 0.70
N GLY A 306 5.30 8.65 0.06
CA GLY A 306 4.89 9.09 -1.27
C GLY A 306 5.07 8.00 -2.33
N LEU A 307 6.18 7.27 -2.26
CA LEU A 307 6.45 6.13 -3.14
C LEU A 307 5.47 4.98 -2.93
N THR A 308 5.05 4.70 -1.69
CA THR A 308 4.03 3.68 -1.40
C THR A 308 2.70 4.06 -2.05
N VAL A 309 2.30 5.34 -1.97
CA VAL A 309 1.10 5.85 -2.63
C VAL A 309 1.24 5.75 -4.14
N LEU A 310 2.38 6.16 -4.71
CA LEU A 310 2.65 6.06 -6.14
C LEU A 310 2.58 4.60 -6.64
N ILE A 311 3.24 3.66 -5.95
CA ILE A 311 3.17 2.23 -6.29
C ILE A 311 1.73 1.74 -6.26
N PHE A 312 0.97 2.09 -5.22
CA PHE A 312 -0.45 1.71 -5.12
C PHE A 312 -1.26 2.26 -6.30
N THR A 313 -1.08 3.54 -6.65
CA THR A 313 -1.73 4.14 -7.83
C THR A 313 -1.34 3.44 -9.13
N THR A 314 -0.06 3.10 -9.31
CA THR A 314 0.43 2.36 -10.49
C THR A 314 -0.19 0.97 -10.60
N VAL A 315 -0.43 0.28 -9.47
CA VAL A 315 -1.17 -0.98 -9.47
C VAL A 315 -2.62 -0.76 -9.91
N LEU A 316 -3.28 0.29 -9.42
CA LEU A 316 -4.67 0.57 -9.81
C LEU A 316 -4.79 0.91 -11.30
N SER A 317 -3.84 1.65 -11.88
CA SER A 317 -3.82 1.88 -13.33
C SER A 317 -3.58 0.58 -14.10
N GLY A 318 -2.77 -0.34 -13.57
CA GLY A 318 -2.59 -1.68 -14.14
C GLY A 318 -3.87 -2.52 -14.14
N ALA A 319 -4.71 -2.37 -13.11
CA ALA A 319 -6.02 -3.02 -13.07
C ALA A 319 -6.99 -2.48 -14.13
N LEU A 320 -6.91 -1.18 -14.47
CA LEU A 320 -7.65 -0.60 -15.59
C LEU A 320 -7.16 -1.15 -16.93
N VAL A 321 -5.84 -1.28 -17.11
CA VAL A 321 -5.24 -1.89 -18.31
C VAL A 321 -5.74 -3.32 -18.51
N ALA A 322 -5.71 -4.14 -17.45
CA ALA A 322 -6.20 -5.52 -17.50
C ALA A 322 -7.73 -5.59 -17.68
N GLY A 323 -8.49 -4.66 -17.11
CA GLY A 323 -9.94 -4.60 -17.27
C GLY A 323 -10.39 -4.23 -18.68
N LEU A 324 -9.60 -3.43 -19.39
CA LEU A 324 -9.88 -3.00 -20.76
C LEU A 324 -9.20 -3.86 -21.83
N ASP A 325 -8.37 -4.84 -21.45
CA ASP A 325 -7.49 -5.59 -22.33
C ASP A 325 -6.52 -4.67 -23.12
N ALA A 326 -6.22 -3.51 -22.52
CA ALA A 326 -5.39 -2.46 -23.12
C ALA A 326 -3.93 -2.89 -23.30
N GLY A 327 -3.51 -4.01 -22.71
CA GLY A 327 -2.20 -4.61 -22.91
C GLY A 327 -1.96 -5.12 -24.34
N LEU A 328 -3.01 -5.29 -25.15
CA LEU A 328 -2.96 -5.81 -26.51
C LEU A 328 -2.99 -4.73 -27.61
N ILE A 329 -2.99 -3.44 -27.22
CA ILE A 329 -3.15 -2.32 -28.17
C ILE A 329 -1.79 -1.95 -28.80
N TYR A 330 -0.85 -1.49 -27.97
CA TYR A 330 0.54 -1.23 -28.39
C TYR A 330 1.46 -2.22 -27.69
N ASN A 331 2.28 -2.95 -28.44
CA ASN A 331 3.10 -4.03 -27.89
C ASN A 331 4.62 -3.79 -28.01
N GLU A 332 5.00 -2.58 -28.43
CA GLU A 332 6.38 -2.09 -28.42
C GLU A 332 6.70 -1.30 -27.16
N PHE A 333 7.99 -1.20 -26.82
CA PHE A 333 8.51 -0.34 -25.76
C PHE A 333 9.89 0.21 -26.16
N PRO A 334 10.22 1.50 -25.92
CA PRO A 334 9.44 2.52 -25.23
C PRO A 334 8.39 3.23 -26.10
N LYS A 335 8.39 2.98 -27.41
CA LYS A 335 7.43 3.59 -28.35
C LYS A 335 6.03 2.98 -28.23
N MET A 336 5.03 3.70 -28.73
CA MET A 336 3.66 3.26 -28.95
C MET A 336 3.33 3.61 -30.41
N GLY A 337 3.53 2.64 -31.31
CA GLY A 337 3.49 2.87 -32.75
C GLY A 337 4.65 3.74 -33.24
N ALA A 338 4.35 4.77 -34.04
CA ALA A 338 5.38 5.64 -34.62
C ALA A 338 6.08 6.56 -33.60
N GLY A 339 5.44 6.87 -32.47
CA GLY A 339 5.90 7.83 -31.47
C GLY A 339 6.09 7.24 -30.06
N TYR A 340 6.33 8.09 -29.07
CA TYR A 340 6.34 7.70 -27.64
C TYR A 340 4.95 7.72 -26.99
N ALA A 341 3.96 8.23 -27.72
CA ALA A 341 2.56 8.23 -27.34
C ALA A 341 1.71 8.07 -28.63
N PRO A 342 0.52 7.48 -28.53
CA PRO A 342 -0.46 7.44 -29.62
C PRO A 342 -0.83 8.85 -30.12
N PRO A 343 -1.37 8.98 -31.33
CA PRO A 343 -1.88 10.24 -31.86
C PRO A 343 -2.91 10.89 -30.93
N LYS A 344 -2.92 12.23 -30.84
CA LYS A 344 -3.87 12.96 -29.98
C LYS A 344 -5.34 12.65 -30.29
N SER A 345 -5.66 12.36 -31.55
CA SER A 345 -7.01 11.97 -31.99
C SER A 345 -7.46 10.67 -31.34
N GLU A 346 -6.53 9.75 -31.08
CA GLU A 346 -6.80 8.49 -30.40
C GLU A 346 -6.85 8.68 -28.88
N LEU A 347 -5.98 9.52 -28.30
CA LEU A 347 -5.93 9.73 -26.85
C LEU A 347 -7.14 10.50 -26.29
N PHE A 348 -7.74 11.38 -27.08
CA PHE A 348 -8.86 12.23 -26.66
C PHE A 348 -10.05 12.07 -27.62
N ASP A 349 -10.43 10.82 -27.86
CA ASP A 349 -11.54 10.49 -28.72
C ASP A 349 -12.88 10.90 -28.08
N ARG A 350 -13.73 11.57 -28.85
CA ARG A 350 -15.08 11.96 -28.46
C ARG A 350 -16.02 10.76 -28.31
N PHE A 351 -15.68 9.59 -28.87
CA PHE A 351 -16.39 8.34 -28.65
C PHE A 351 -16.60 8.03 -27.16
N TYR A 352 -15.59 8.29 -26.32
CA TYR A 352 -15.67 8.06 -24.88
C TYR A 352 -16.36 9.19 -24.12
N CYS A 353 -16.79 10.27 -24.78
CA CYS A 353 -17.48 11.40 -24.18
C CYS A 353 -18.98 11.09 -24.10
N ARG A 354 -19.59 11.19 -22.92
CA ARG A 354 -21.04 10.95 -22.76
C ARG A 354 -21.85 12.23 -22.68
N LYS A 355 -21.21 13.33 -22.29
CA LYS A 355 -21.88 14.63 -22.22
C LYS A 355 -21.68 15.39 -23.52
N ALA A 356 -22.76 16.01 -24.01
CA ALA A 356 -22.73 16.83 -25.22
C ALA A 356 -21.79 18.05 -25.08
N ASP A 357 -21.58 18.54 -23.86
CA ASP A 357 -20.72 19.69 -23.55
C ASP A 357 -19.21 19.38 -23.59
N GLY A 358 -18.80 18.11 -23.73
CA GLY A 358 -17.39 17.72 -23.75
C GLY A 358 -16.71 17.72 -22.37
N SER A 359 -17.43 18.02 -21.29
CA SER A 359 -16.83 18.19 -19.95
C SER A 359 -16.25 16.90 -19.36
N ASP A 360 -16.62 15.74 -19.89
CA ASP A 360 -16.13 14.43 -19.47
C ASP A 360 -15.10 13.80 -20.40
N LEU A 361 -14.66 14.51 -21.45
CA LEU A 361 -13.71 14.01 -22.45
C LEU A 361 -12.42 13.48 -21.81
N VAL A 362 -11.78 14.26 -20.94
CA VAL A 362 -10.45 13.93 -20.41
C VAL A 362 -10.50 12.74 -19.46
N TRP A 363 -11.32 12.82 -18.41
CA TRP A 363 -11.30 11.79 -17.37
C TRP A 363 -11.89 10.45 -17.86
N ARG A 364 -12.83 10.47 -18.82
CA ARG A 364 -13.32 9.23 -19.43
C ARG A 364 -12.27 8.59 -20.31
N ASN A 365 -11.58 9.35 -21.15
CA ASN A 365 -10.48 8.77 -21.92
C ASN A 365 -9.39 8.19 -20.99
N MET A 366 -9.04 8.85 -19.88
CA MET A 366 -8.07 8.33 -18.91
C MET A 366 -8.49 7.02 -18.20
N LEU A 367 -9.77 6.62 -18.26
CA LEU A 367 -10.31 5.48 -17.51
C LEU A 367 -11.03 4.43 -18.38
N GLU A 368 -11.42 4.79 -19.60
CA GLU A 368 -12.24 3.97 -20.50
C GLU A 368 -11.56 3.79 -21.87
N ASN A 369 -10.68 4.69 -22.31
CA ASN A 369 -9.96 4.56 -23.58
C ASN A 369 -8.73 3.66 -23.41
N PRO A 370 -8.68 2.47 -24.05
CA PRO A 370 -7.58 1.52 -23.87
C PRO A 370 -6.21 2.13 -24.16
N SER A 371 -6.07 2.94 -25.21
CA SER A 371 -4.80 3.52 -25.62
C SER A 371 -4.27 4.55 -24.61
N LEU A 372 -5.14 5.43 -24.11
CA LEU A 372 -4.74 6.40 -23.07
C LEU A 372 -4.51 5.70 -21.72
N VAL A 373 -5.34 4.74 -21.33
CA VAL A 373 -5.13 3.95 -20.10
C VAL A 373 -3.80 3.20 -20.14
N GLN A 374 -3.43 2.63 -21.29
CA GLN A 374 -2.14 1.97 -21.47
C GLN A 374 -0.98 2.97 -21.35
N LEU A 375 -1.08 4.15 -21.97
CA LEU A 375 -0.09 5.22 -21.85
C LEU A 375 0.05 5.71 -20.40
N ASP A 376 -1.07 5.99 -19.72
CA ASP A 376 -1.10 6.45 -18.33
C ASP A 376 -0.40 5.43 -17.40
N HIS A 377 -0.67 4.14 -17.60
CA HIS A 377 0.02 3.09 -16.85
C HIS A 377 1.53 3.06 -17.14
N ARG A 378 1.96 3.18 -18.40
CA ARG A 378 3.39 3.24 -18.78
C ARG A 378 4.09 4.45 -18.14
N ILE A 379 3.45 5.62 -18.12
CA ILE A 379 3.97 6.83 -17.46
C ILE A 379 4.08 6.63 -15.95
N LEU A 380 3.05 6.06 -15.31
CA LEU A 380 3.07 5.76 -13.88
C LEU A 380 4.14 4.73 -13.52
N ALA A 381 4.30 3.68 -14.35
CA ALA A 381 5.30 2.63 -14.15
C ALA A 381 6.74 3.17 -14.28
N THR A 382 7.02 3.95 -15.33
CA THR A 382 8.33 4.59 -15.52
C THR A 382 8.63 5.63 -14.44
N THR A 383 7.63 6.40 -14.01
CA THR A 383 7.75 7.33 -12.88
C THR A 383 8.05 6.59 -11.58
N THR A 384 7.35 5.46 -11.33
CA THR A 384 7.58 4.61 -10.16
C THR A 384 8.99 4.05 -10.14
N PHE A 385 9.45 3.50 -11.27
CA PHE A 385 10.80 2.99 -11.43
C PHE A 385 11.85 4.07 -11.13
N THR A 386 11.74 5.23 -11.79
CA THR A 386 12.65 6.35 -11.60
C THR A 386 12.64 6.84 -10.15
N ALA A 387 11.48 6.89 -9.50
CA ALA A 387 11.37 7.29 -8.10
C ALA A 387 12.03 6.28 -7.14
N VAL A 388 11.93 4.98 -7.38
CA VAL A 388 12.66 3.95 -6.61
C VAL A 388 14.17 4.09 -6.81
N VAL A 389 14.63 4.28 -8.05
CA VAL A 389 16.06 4.47 -8.36
C VAL A 389 16.58 5.75 -7.72
N ALA A 390 15.82 6.85 -7.76
CA ALA A 390 16.15 8.11 -7.10
C ALA A 390 16.21 7.95 -5.58
N LEU A 391 15.28 7.21 -4.97
CA LEU A 391 15.30 6.88 -3.54
C LEU A 391 16.57 6.08 -3.18
N PHE A 392 16.93 5.09 -4.02
CA PHE A 392 18.14 4.32 -3.86
C PHE A 392 19.38 5.21 -3.94
N ALA A 393 19.51 6.04 -4.98
CA ALA A 393 20.62 6.97 -5.12
C ALA A 393 20.71 7.94 -3.94
N TYR A 394 19.57 8.50 -3.51
CA TYR A 394 19.48 9.34 -2.32
C TYR A 394 19.98 8.64 -1.05
N SER A 395 19.65 7.35 -0.88
CA SER A 395 20.14 6.53 0.24
C SER A 395 21.66 6.33 0.24
N ARG A 396 22.34 6.57 -0.90
CA ARG A 396 23.79 6.49 -1.04
C ARG A 396 24.51 7.81 -0.82
N THR A 397 23.79 8.91 -0.64
CA THR A 397 24.42 10.22 -0.37
C THR A 397 25.13 10.23 0.99
N GLY A 398 26.15 11.09 1.13
CA GLY A 398 26.90 11.24 2.38
C GLY A 398 26.02 11.53 3.61
N ARG A 399 24.86 12.17 3.40
CA ARG A 399 23.85 12.48 4.43
C ARG A 399 23.25 11.25 5.11
N LEU A 400 23.23 10.12 4.41
CA LEU A 400 22.58 8.87 4.83
C LEU A 400 23.57 7.69 4.90
N ARG A 401 24.84 7.91 4.52
CA ARG A 401 25.93 6.94 4.66
C ARG A 401 26.37 6.82 6.13
N GLY A 402 26.99 5.68 6.46
CA GLY A 402 27.53 5.43 7.80
C GLY A 402 26.48 5.03 8.86
N PRO A 403 26.69 5.36 10.16
CA PRO A 403 25.81 4.96 11.27
C PRO A 403 24.43 5.64 11.25
N ALA A 404 24.23 6.65 10.39
CA ALA A 404 22.98 7.39 10.27
C ALA A 404 21.79 6.54 9.77
N MET A 405 22.04 5.45 9.03
CA MET A 405 20.99 4.56 8.53
C MET A 405 21.13 3.14 9.12
N PRO A 406 20.11 2.62 9.81
CA PRO A 406 20.09 1.25 10.31
C PRO A 406 20.24 0.21 9.17
N ARG A 407 20.95 -0.90 9.46
CA ARG A 407 21.20 -1.99 8.50
C ARG A 407 19.92 -2.53 7.85
N ASP A 408 18.85 -2.70 8.64
CA ASP A 408 17.57 -3.23 8.16
C ASP A 408 16.87 -2.27 7.17
N VAL A 409 17.03 -0.95 7.35
CA VAL A 409 16.52 0.06 6.41
C VAL A 409 17.29 -0.01 5.10
N ARG A 410 18.62 -0.10 5.17
CA ARG A 410 19.48 -0.24 3.98
C ARG A 410 19.15 -1.50 3.16
N LYS A 411 18.96 -2.63 3.85
CA LYS A 411 18.48 -3.87 3.21
C LYS A 411 17.10 -3.68 2.56
N GLY A 412 16.21 -2.93 3.20
CA GLY A 412 14.88 -2.63 2.65
C GLY A 412 14.94 -1.78 1.38
N VAL A 413 15.81 -0.76 1.34
CA VAL A 413 16.01 0.07 0.13
C VAL A 413 16.61 -0.76 -1.01
N ASN A 414 17.59 -1.62 -0.73
CA ASN A 414 18.14 -2.54 -1.73
C ASN A 414 17.08 -3.52 -2.25
N GLY A 415 16.29 -4.13 -1.35
CA GLY A 415 15.22 -5.04 -1.72
C GLY A 415 14.18 -4.38 -2.62
N LEU A 416 13.82 -3.11 -2.32
CA LEU A 416 12.88 -2.36 -3.15
C LEU A 416 13.43 -2.10 -4.57
N LEU A 417 14.73 -1.83 -4.70
CA LEU A 417 15.38 -1.70 -6.00
C LEU A 417 15.31 -3.01 -6.80
N HIS A 418 15.61 -4.15 -6.18
CA HIS A 418 15.52 -5.44 -6.86
C HIS A 418 14.09 -5.75 -7.30
N LEU A 419 13.10 -5.50 -6.43
CA LEU A 419 11.69 -5.71 -6.75
C LEU A 419 11.23 -4.85 -7.93
N VAL A 420 11.64 -3.58 -8.00
CA VAL A 420 11.21 -2.71 -9.11
C VAL A 420 11.87 -3.09 -10.43
N LEU A 421 13.12 -3.58 -10.39
CA LEU A 421 13.81 -4.10 -11.58
C LEU A 421 13.06 -5.31 -12.14
N VAL A 422 12.73 -6.28 -11.28
CA VAL A 422 11.91 -7.43 -11.68
C VAL A 422 10.55 -6.97 -12.23
N GLN A 423 9.89 -6.01 -11.56
CA GLN A 423 8.56 -5.55 -11.96
C GLN A 423 8.55 -4.88 -13.34
N VAL A 424 9.53 -4.03 -13.62
CA VAL A 424 9.67 -3.37 -14.94
C VAL A 424 9.99 -4.40 -16.02
N THR A 425 10.90 -5.34 -15.75
CA THR A 425 11.20 -6.43 -16.69
C THR A 425 9.94 -7.23 -17.01
N LEU A 426 9.19 -7.66 -15.99
CA LEU A 426 7.93 -8.39 -16.18
C LEU A 426 6.89 -7.57 -16.96
N GLY A 427 6.80 -6.26 -16.72
CA GLY A 427 5.85 -5.40 -17.43
C GLY A 427 6.18 -5.26 -18.91
N ILE A 428 7.47 -5.01 -19.21
CA ILE A 428 7.95 -4.89 -20.59
C ILE A 428 7.82 -6.22 -21.33
N THR A 429 8.17 -7.35 -20.70
CA THR A 429 8.05 -8.66 -21.37
C THR A 429 6.59 -9.09 -21.54
N THR A 430 5.71 -8.82 -20.58
CA THR A 430 4.27 -9.05 -20.74
C THR A 430 3.74 -8.31 -21.96
N LEU A 431 4.18 -7.08 -22.15
CA LEU A 431 3.79 -6.25 -23.29
C LEU A 431 4.35 -6.80 -24.62
N MET A 432 5.66 -7.06 -24.70
CA MET A 432 6.33 -7.49 -25.93
C MET A 432 5.86 -8.87 -26.44
N TYR A 433 5.47 -9.76 -25.52
CA TYR A 433 5.00 -11.10 -25.86
C TYR A 433 3.48 -11.22 -25.98
N MET A 434 2.75 -10.10 -26.14
CA MET A 434 1.29 -10.11 -26.33
C MET A 434 0.51 -10.70 -25.13
N VAL A 435 0.84 -10.25 -23.93
CA VAL A 435 0.18 -10.59 -22.66
C VAL A 435 0.05 -12.11 -22.38
N PRO A 436 1.15 -12.91 -22.40
CA PRO A 436 1.06 -14.32 -22.03
C PRO A 436 0.60 -14.46 -20.57
N VAL A 437 -0.37 -15.34 -20.31
CA VAL A 437 -0.98 -15.53 -18.99
C VAL A 437 0.07 -15.69 -17.87
N PRO A 438 1.15 -16.50 -18.02
CA PRO A 438 2.16 -16.62 -16.96
C PRO A 438 2.91 -15.31 -16.67
N LEU A 439 3.24 -14.52 -17.70
CA LEU A 439 3.94 -13.25 -17.52
C LEU A 439 3.02 -12.20 -16.90
N ALA A 440 1.77 -12.11 -17.37
CA ALA A 440 0.78 -11.19 -16.82
C ALA A 440 0.46 -11.50 -15.34
N ALA A 441 0.30 -12.78 -14.99
CA ALA A 441 0.11 -13.22 -13.62
C ALA A 441 1.35 -12.94 -12.74
N ALA A 442 2.56 -13.20 -13.26
CA ALA A 442 3.80 -12.87 -12.57
C ALA A 442 3.96 -11.36 -12.36
N HIS A 443 3.58 -10.54 -13.34
CA HIS A 443 3.60 -9.08 -13.25
C HIS A 443 2.64 -8.58 -12.16
N GLN A 444 1.44 -9.15 -12.06
CA GLN A 444 0.50 -8.84 -10.98
C GLN A 444 1.04 -9.25 -9.60
N ALA A 445 1.61 -10.45 -9.48
CA ALA A 445 2.24 -10.92 -8.25
C ALA A 445 3.42 -10.02 -7.85
N GLY A 446 4.25 -9.63 -8.82
CA GLY A 446 5.37 -8.72 -8.65
C GLY A 446 4.94 -7.33 -8.19
N ALA A 447 3.80 -6.82 -8.68
CA ALA A 447 3.22 -5.54 -8.26
C ALA A 447 2.88 -5.55 -6.75
N LEU A 448 2.21 -6.61 -6.28
CA LEU A 448 1.90 -6.77 -4.87
C LEU A 448 3.17 -6.99 -4.04
N ALA A 449 4.17 -7.70 -4.55
CA ALA A 449 5.47 -7.87 -3.90
C ALA A 449 6.24 -6.54 -3.79
N LEU A 450 6.20 -5.70 -4.82
CA LEU A 450 6.80 -4.36 -4.82
C LEU A 450 6.14 -3.46 -3.76
N LEU A 451 4.80 -3.46 -3.71
CA LEU A 451 4.06 -2.74 -2.66
C LEU A 451 4.42 -3.27 -1.26
N THR A 452 4.53 -4.60 -1.11
CA THR A 452 4.97 -5.26 0.13
C THR A 452 6.34 -4.75 0.56
N GLY A 453 7.30 -4.68 -0.36
CA GLY A 453 8.64 -4.12 -0.11
C GLY A 453 8.58 -2.68 0.40
N ALA A 454 7.76 -1.83 -0.21
CA ALA A 454 7.58 -0.43 0.19
C ALA A 454 6.93 -0.33 1.58
N LEU A 455 5.89 -1.12 1.86
CA LEU A 455 5.22 -1.18 3.17
C LEU A 455 6.18 -1.67 4.27
N VAL A 456 6.97 -2.71 4.00
CA VAL A 456 7.97 -3.24 4.94
C VAL A 456 9.07 -2.22 5.21
N LEU A 457 9.55 -1.51 4.18
CA LEU A 457 10.54 -0.43 4.35
C LEU A 457 9.95 0.72 5.19
N GLY A 458 8.73 1.16 4.87
CA GLY A 458 8.02 2.17 5.65
C GLY A 458 7.79 1.75 7.10
N HIS A 459 7.46 0.47 7.32
CA HIS A 459 7.36 -0.13 8.65
C HIS A 459 8.70 -0.05 9.38
N ARG A 460 9.82 -0.46 8.78
CA ARG A 460 11.16 -0.41 9.41
C ARG A 460 11.55 1.01 9.85
N LEU A 461 11.18 2.01 9.07
CA LEU A 461 11.48 3.43 9.30
C LEU A 461 10.66 4.11 10.41
N ARG A 462 9.59 3.46 10.90
CA ARG A 462 8.68 4.03 11.91
C ARG A 462 8.45 3.03 13.05
N VAL A 463 8.43 3.51 14.29
CA VAL A 463 8.01 2.70 15.45
C VAL A 463 6.80 3.39 16.08
N PRO A 464 5.67 2.69 16.27
CA PRO A 464 4.50 3.27 16.93
C PRO A 464 4.83 3.79 18.34
N LYS A 465 4.28 4.96 18.71
CA LYS A 465 4.46 5.55 20.05
C LYS A 465 4.06 4.58 21.17
N VAL A 466 3.03 3.77 20.96
CA VAL A 466 2.57 2.74 21.90
C VAL A 466 3.68 1.71 22.16
N THR A 467 4.34 1.20 21.12
CA THR A 467 5.47 0.26 21.25
C THR A 467 6.66 0.92 21.96
N GLN A 468 6.94 2.19 21.67
CA GLN A 468 8.01 2.93 22.38
C GLN A 468 7.71 3.06 23.87
N ALA A 469 6.47 3.40 24.23
CA ALA A 469 6.04 3.51 25.63
C ALA A 469 6.12 2.17 26.36
N LEU A 470 5.76 1.05 25.70
CA LEU A 470 5.88 -0.29 26.27
C LEU A 470 7.34 -0.65 26.56
N VAL A 471 8.25 -0.39 25.62
CA VAL A 471 9.69 -0.63 25.83
C VAL A 471 10.25 0.24 26.95
N GLN A 472 9.84 1.51 27.03
CA GLN A 472 10.27 2.40 28.12
C GLN A 472 9.78 1.91 29.49
N ARG A 473 8.53 1.44 29.58
CA ARG A 473 8.01 0.81 30.81
C ARG A 473 8.74 -0.47 31.16
N ALA A 474 9.12 -1.28 30.18
CA ALA A 474 9.90 -2.49 30.40
C ALA A 474 11.32 -2.21 30.93
N LEU A 475 11.92 -1.07 30.57
CA LEU A 475 13.18 -0.60 31.15
C LEU A 475 13.02 -0.11 32.60
N GLN A 476 11.94 0.62 32.87
CA GLN A 476 11.68 1.19 34.19
C GLN A 476 11.22 0.15 35.21
N ASN A 477 10.49 -0.88 34.78
CA ASN A 477 9.94 -1.90 35.66
C ASN A 477 10.03 -3.31 35.05
N PRO A 478 11.24 -3.93 35.03
CA PRO A 478 11.48 -5.21 34.38
C PRO A 478 10.65 -6.37 34.95
N SER A 479 10.38 -6.37 36.26
CA SER A 479 9.61 -7.43 36.96
C SER A 479 8.19 -7.58 36.47
N ARG A 480 7.63 -6.55 35.82
CA ARG A 480 6.29 -6.59 35.21
C ARG A 480 6.26 -7.32 33.87
N PHE A 481 7.40 -7.41 33.17
CA PHE A 481 7.48 -7.93 31.80
C PHE A 481 8.29 -9.23 31.69
N TYR A 482 9.17 -9.51 32.65
CA TYR A 482 10.04 -10.68 32.64
C TYR A 482 9.98 -11.44 33.97
N GLY A 483 10.27 -12.74 33.92
CA GLY A 483 10.42 -13.56 35.12
C GLY A 483 11.51 -13.01 36.06
N GLN A 484 11.42 -13.38 37.35
CA GLN A 484 12.20 -12.81 38.44
C GLN A 484 13.72 -12.77 38.18
N ALA A 485 14.28 -13.86 37.63
CA ALA A 485 15.71 -13.97 37.30
C ALA A 485 16.18 -13.01 36.19
N THR A 486 15.36 -12.80 35.15
CA THR A 486 15.68 -11.85 34.07
C THR A 486 15.53 -10.42 34.54
N SER A 487 14.53 -10.17 35.39
CA SER A 487 14.26 -8.87 35.98
C SER A 487 15.40 -8.41 36.89
N GLN A 488 15.92 -9.30 37.74
CA GLN A 488 17.09 -9.00 38.58
C GLN A 488 18.35 -8.71 37.76
N LYS A 489 18.61 -9.46 36.68
CA LYS A 489 19.76 -9.18 35.78
C LYS A 489 19.66 -7.80 35.13
N LEU A 490 18.47 -7.41 34.65
CA LEU A 490 18.25 -6.09 34.06
C LEU A 490 18.40 -4.97 35.10
N LEU A 491 17.81 -5.13 36.28
CA LEU A 491 17.90 -4.15 37.36
C LEU A 491 19.34 -3.95 37.85
N LYS A 492 20.10 -5.04 38.04
CA LYS A 492 21.52 -4.97 38.44
C LYS A 492 22.36 -4.21 37.41
N LYS A 493 22.14 -4.47 36.13
CA LYS A 493 22.85 -3.83 35.02
C LYS A 493 22.47 -2.35 34.84
N VAL A 494 21.22 -1.99 35.15
CA VAL A 494 20.79 -0.58 35.20
C VAL A 494 21.45 0.13 36.39
N ALA A 495 21.47 -0.50 37.57
CA ALA A 495 22.11 0.03 38.77
C ALA A 495 23.60 0.30 38.54
N GLU A 496 24.34 -0.67 37.98
CA GLU A 496 25.77 -0.56 37.65
C GLU A 496 26.09 0.62 36.70
N LYS A 497 25.16 0.98 35.81
CA LYS A 497 25.30 2.12 34.89
C LYS A 497 24.91 3.47 35.47
N THR A 498 24.13 3.50 36.54
CA THR A 498 23.78 4.74 37.25
C THR A 498 24.80 5.08 38.33
N SER A 499 25.61 4.11 38.76
CA SER A 499 26.70 4.27 39.73
C SER A 499 28.08 4.51 39.11
N ALA A 500 28.16 4.56 37.78
CA ALA A 500 29.35 4.91 36.99
C ALA A 500 29.04 6.14 36.15
#